data_AF-A0A0C2IDF9-F1
#
_entry.id   AF-A0A0C2IDF9-F1
#
_cell.length_a   1.000
_cell.length_b   1.000
_cell.length_c   1.000
_cell.angle_alpha   90.00
_cell.angle_beta   90.00
_cell.angle_gamma   90.00
#
_symmetry.space_group_name_H-M   'P 1'
#
loop_
_entity.id
_entity.type
_entity.pdbx_description
1 polymer ?
#
loop_
_entity_poly.entity_id
_entity_poly.type
_entity_poly.pdbx_seq_one_letter_code
_entity_poly.pdbx_strand_id
1 'polypeptide(L)'
;MNLEKPKSLGYKGLCQVLSENLKVDVEMIRLRPRKCTKLEKESFLAYSNRLKGLASSAYHKMDPRSRDVIILYYFIEGLPAGLRKEFHKGDNILTIDQAIKKCEKLELSEENEES
;
A
#
# COMPACT_ATOMS: atom_id res chain seq x y z
N MET A 1 20.59 -41.20 -30.72
CA MET A 1 20.04 -39.82 -30.71
C MET A 1 20.89 -39.00 -29.76
N ASN A 2 21.64 -38.03 -30.27
CA ASN A 2 22.37 -37.08 -29.43
C ASN A 2 21.36 -36.02 -28.97
N LEU A 3 20.96 -36.07 -27.69
CA LEU A 3 20.21 -35.00 -27.05
C LEU A 3 21.18 -33.84 -26.81
N GLU A 4 21.14 -32.83 -27.67
CA GLU A 4 21.84 -31.57 -27.44
C GLU A 4 21.41 -31.00 -26.09
N LYS A 5 22.37 -30.73 -25.20
CA LYS A 5 22.08 -30.03 -23.94
C LYS A 5 21.55 -28.64 -24.28
N PRO A 6 20.46 -28.18 -23.64
CA PRO A 6 19.95 -26.84 -23.89
C PRO A 6 21.05 -25.81 -23.59
N LYS A 7 21.33 -24.93 -24.55
CA LYS A 7 22.29 -23.82 -24.37
C LYS A 7 21.84 -23.01 -23.16
N SER A 8 22.69 -22.90 -22.15
CA SER A 8 22.41 -22.02 -21.01
C SER A 8 22.33 -20.59 -21.51
N LEU A 9 21.22 -19.92 -21.19
CA LEU A 9 21.09 -18.49 -21.42
C LEU A 9 22.10 -17.78 -20.50
N GLY A 10 22.97 -16.95 -21.08
CA GLY A 10 23.76 -16.01 -20.30
C GLY A 10 22.86 -15.05 -19.53
N TYR A 11 23.38 -14.39 -18.49
CA TYR A 11 22.62 -13.49 -17.61
C TYR A 11 21.70 -12.52 -18.36
N LYS A 12 22.19 -11.90 -19.44
CA LYS A 12 21.39 -10.99 -20.29
C LYS A 12 20.19 -11.67 -20.95
N GLY A 13 20.36 -12.91 -21.44
CA GLY A 13 19.29 -13.70 -22.04
C GLY A 13 18.26 -14.15 -21.00
N LEU A 14 18.71 -14.51 -19.80
CA LEU A 14 17.83 -14.78 -18.65
C LEU A 14 16.99 -13.55 -18.27
N CYS A 15 17.61 -12.37 -18.15
CA CYS A 15 16.90 -11.12 -17.85
C CYS A 15 15.86 -10.78 -18.90
N GLN A 16 16.16 -11.00 -20.19
CA GLN A 16 15.22 -10.75 -21.29
C GLN A 16 14.03 -11.72 -21.26
N VAL A 17 14.27 -13.01 -21.06
CA VAL A 17 13.19 -14.00 -20.93
C VAL A 17 12.32 -13.67 -19.70
N LEU A 18 12.94 -13.27 -18.59
CA LEU A 18 12.19 -12.88 -17.39
C LEU A 18 11.37 -11.61 -17.61
N SER A 19 11.90 -10.58 -18.27
CA SER A 19 11.15 -9.35 -18.52
C SER A 19 10.01 -9.53 -19.53
N GLU A 20 10.17 -10.42 -20.52
CA GLU A 20 9.15 -10.75 -21.50
C GLU A 20 8.01 -11.59 -20.91
N ASN A 21 8.32 -12.50 -19.98
CA ASN A 21 7.33 -13.39 -19.34
C ASN A 21 6.71 -12.80 -18.07
N LEU A 22 7.44 -11.97 -17.32
CA LEU A 22 6.95 -11.27 -16.14
C LEU A 22 6.46 -9.87 -16.52
N LYS A 23 5.56 -9.79 -17.52
CA LYS A 23 4.87 -8.55 -17.81
C LYS A 23 4.04 -8.16 -16.60
N VAL A 24 4.54 -7.18 -15.87
CA VAL A 24 3.87 -6.57 -14.75
C VAL A 24 2.63 -5.87 -15.28
N ASP A 25 1.47 -6.42 -14.97
CA ASP A 25 0.19 -5.77 -15.24
C ASP A 25 0.07 -4.52 -14.35
N VAL A 26 0.21 -3.36 -15.00
CA VAL A 26 0.19 -2.04 -14.35
C VAL A 26 -1.13 -1.78 -13.64
N GLU A 27 -2.25 -2.27 -14.19
CA GLU A 27 -3.57 -2.14 -13.57
C GLU A 27 -3.65 -3.01 -12.32
N MET A 28 -3.13 -4.24 -12.37
CA MET A 28 -3.04 -5.09 -11.19
C MET A 28 -2.18 -4.50 -10.08
N ILE A 29 -1.10 -3.78 -10.42
CA ILE A 29 -0.31 -3.06 -9.42
C ILE A 29 -1.09 -1.91 -8.80
N ARG A 30 -1.83 -1.12 -9.61
CA ARG A 30 -2.62 0.03 -9.11
C ARG A 30 -3.80 -0.41 -8.24
N LEU A 31 -4.35 -1.60 -8.47
CA LEU A 31 -5.41 -2.17 -7.65
C LEU A 31 -4.96 -2.54 -6.22
N ARG A 32 -3.67 -2.88 -6.03
CA ARG A 32 -3.15 -3.30 -4.71
C ARG A 32 -3.29 -2.22 -3.63
N PRO A 33 -2.78 -0.98 -3.81
CA PRO A 33 -2.96 0.06 -2.79
C PRO A 33 -4.44 0.40 -2.57
N ARG A 34 -5.28 0.33 -3.61
CA ARG A 34 -6.73 0.61 -3.49
C ARG A 34 -7.47 -0.44 -2.65
N LYS A 35 -7.04 -1.71 -2.69
CA LYS A 35 -7.63 -2.80 -1.90
C LYS A 35 -6.92 -3.02 -0.55
N CYS A 36 -5.98 -2.16 -0.19
CA CYS A 36 -5.15 -2.32 0.99
C CYS A 36 -5.90 -1.81 2.24
N THR A 37 -6.51 -2.72 2.99
CA THR A 37 -7.14 -2.41 4.28
C THR A 37 -6.19 -2.67 5.45
N LYS A 38 -6.42 -2.01 6.59
CA LYS A 38 -5.77 -2.32 7.86
C LYS A 38 -6.13 -3.75 8.27
N LEU A 39 -5.14 -4.54 8.69
CA LEU A 39 -5.37 -5.88 9.21
C LEU A 39 -5.71 -5.84 10.71
N GLU A 40 -6.36 -6.89 11.20
CA GLU A 40 -6.59 -7.07 12.63
C GLU A 40 -5.24 -7.14 13.37
N LYS A 41 -5.10 -6.43 14.49
CA LYS A 41 -3.86 -6.32 15.30
C LYS A 41 -2.66 -5.66 14.61
N GLU A 42 -2.81 -5.17 13.37
CA GLU A 42 -1.80 -4.35 12.73
C GLU A 42 -1.82 -2.95 13.35
N SER A 43 -0.65 -2.37 13.65
CA SER A 43 -0.57 -0.98 14.08
C SER A 43 -0.81 -0.02 12.91
N PHE A 44 -1.32 1.18 13.17
CA PHE A 44 -1.53 2.19 12.12
C PHE A 44 -0.23 2.56 11.40
N LEU A 45 0.89 2.60 12.12
CA LEU A 45 2.20 2.84 11.53
C LEU A 45 2.59 1.72 10.56
N ALA A 46 2.43 0.45 10.95
CA ALA A 46 2.73 -0.69 10.09
C ALA A 46 1.85 -0.71 8.84
N TYR A 47 0.55 -0.45 9.01
CA TYR A 47 -0.39 -0.30 7.90
C TYR A 47 0.03 0.81 6.93
N SER A 48 0.40 1.98 7.45
CA SER A 48 0.85 3.12 6.64
C SER A 48 2.11 2.78 5.82
N ASN A 49 3.06 2.05 6.40
CA ASN A 49 4.31 1.67 5.73
C ASN A 49 4.05 0.65 4.62
N ARG A 50 3.18 -0.32 4.86
CA ARG A 50 2.74 -1.29 3.84
C ARG A 50 2.07 -0.56 2.66
N LEU A 51 1.21 0.40 2.94
CA LEU A 51 0.55 1.21 1.91
C LEU A 51 1.54 2.08 1.13
N LYS A 52 2.50 2.74 1.80
CA LYS A 52 3.60 3.51 1.17
C LYS A 52 4.42 2.65 0.21
N GLY A 53 4.72 1.41 0.58
CA GLY A 53 5.41 0.45 -0.28
C GLY A 53 4.61 0.14 -1.55
N LEU A 54 3.33 -0.20 -1.41
CA LEU A 54 2.44 -0.48 -2.54
C LEU A 54 2.27 0.73 -3.46
N ALA A 55 2.07 1.92 -2.90
CA ALA A 55 1.93 3.15 -3.66
C ALA A 55 3.22 3.53 -4.39
N SER A 56 4.39 3.29 -3.79
CA SER A 56 5.67 3.56 -4.44
C SER A 56 5.92 2.68 -5.66
N SER A 57 5.48 1.42 -5.62
CA SER A 57 5.51 0.55 -6.81
C SER A 57 4.47 0.98 -7.87
N ALA A 58 3.24 1.28 -7.45
CA ALA A 58 2.13 1.62 -8.33
C ALA A 58 2.27 2.97 -9.04
N TYR A 59 2.82 3.96 -8.32
CA TYR A 59 2.90 5.34 -8.75
C TYR A 59 4.36 5.82 -8.81
N HIS A 60 5.29 4.93 -9.19
CA HIS A 60 6.73 5.22 -9.22
C HIS A 60 7.11 6.44 -10.08
N LYS A 61 6.31 6.76 -11.12
CA LYS A 61 6.50 7.95 -11.98
C LYS A 61 5.82 9.22 -11.47
N MET A 62 5.00 9.12 -10.43
CA MET A 62 4.28 10.25 -9.85
C MET A 62 5.18 11.01 -8.88
N ASP A 63 5.03 12.34 -8.81
CA ASP A 63 5.76 13.17 -7.87
C ASP A 63 5.41 12.81 -6.40
N PRO A 64 6.32 13.07 -5.45
CA PRO A 64 6.12 12.68 -4.06
C PRO A 64 4.86 13.28 -3.43
N ARG A 65 4.53 14.55 -3.72
CA ARG A 65 3.39 15.23 -3.09
C ARG A 65 2.06 14.62 -3.54
N SER A 66 1.89 14.41 -4.84
CA SER A 66 0.69 13.75 -5.37
C SER A 66 0.56 12.33 -4.83
N ARG A 67 1.69 11.61 -4.67
CA ARG A 67 1.70 10.27 -4.08
C ARG A 67 1.26 10.28 -2.62
N ASP A 68 1.71 11.25 -1.82
CA ASP A 68 1.32 11.39 -0.42
C ASP A 68 -0.18 11.64 -0.26
N VAL A 69 -0.77 12.46 -1.13
CA VAL A 69 -2.23 12.69 -1.17
C VAL A 69 -2.99 11.39 -1.44
N ILE A 70 -2.53 10.60 -2.42
CA ILE A 70 -3.13 9.30 -2.74
C ILE A 70 -2.97 8.31 -1.59
N ILE A 71 -1.80 8.27 -0.96
CA ILE A 71 -1.53 7.41 0.19
C ILE A 71 -2.45 7.78 1.36
N LEU A 72 -2.64 9.06 1.65
CA LEU A 72 -3.57 9.52 2.68
C LEU A 72 -5.01 9.09 2.37
N TYR A 73 -5.46 9.29 1.12
CA TYR A 73 -6.79 8.88 0.70
C TYR A 73 -7.02 7.37 0.89
N TYR A 74 -6.10 6.53 0.41
CA TYR A 74 -6.22 5.08 0.56
C TYR A 74 -6.07 4.62 2.01
N PHE A 75 -5.28 5.32 2.81
CA PHE A 75 -5.15 5.02 4.23
C PHE A 75 -6.51 5.16 4.92
N ILE A 76 -7.19 6.30 4.73
CA ILE A 76 -8.51 6.55 5.33
C ILE A 76 -9.56 5.57 4.81
N GLU A 77 -9.60 5.33 3.50
CA GLU A 77 -10.55 4.40 2.89
C GLU A 77 -10.42 2.96 3.40
N GLY A 78 -9.17 2.52 3.68
CA GLY A 78 -8.87 1.18 4.15
C GLY A 78 -8.93 0.99 5.67
N LEU A 79 -9.34 2.02 6.43
CA LEU A 79 -9.63 1.90 7.85
C LEU A 79 -10.92 1.11 8.11
N PRO A 80 -11.06 0.49 9.30
CA PRO A 80 -12.34 -0.03 9.78
C PRO A 80 -13.46 1.03 9.72
N ALA A 81 -14.68 0.59 9.45
CA ALA A 81 -15.80 1.49 9.20
C ALA A 81 -16.12 2.46 10.37
N GLY A 82 -15.88 2.04 11.62
CA GLY A 82 -16.02 2.89 12.81
C GLY A 82 -15.06 4.08 12.75
N LEU A 83 -13.76 3.81 12.68
CA LEU A 83 -12.72 4.83 12.56
C LEU A 83 -12.90 5.70 11.33
N ARG A 84 -13.20 5.13 10.16
CA ARG A 84 -13.36 5.89 8.91
C ARG A 84 -14.46 6.96 9.02
N LYS A 85 -15.56 6.69 9.72
CA LYS A 85 -16.64 7.68 9.91
C LYS A 85 -16.17 8.91 10.68
N GLU A 86 -15.26 8.75 11.62
CA GLU A 86 -14.73 9.87 12.39
C GLU A 86 -13.89 10.82 11.54
N PHE A 87 -13.36 10.39 10.38
CA PHE A 87 -12.61 11.24 9.47
C PHE A 87 -13.47 12.18 8.62
N HIS A 88 -14.78 11.98 8.52
CA HIS A 88 -15.68 12.87 7.78
C HIS A 88 -16.12 14.11 8.59
N LYS A 89 -15.88 14.13 9.91
CA LYS A 89 -16.27 15.23 10.80
C LYS A 89 -15.21 16.33 10.77
N GLY A 90 -15.24 17.22 9.78
CA GLY A 90 -14.61 18.56 9.82
C GLY A 90 -13.09 18.65 10.06
N ASP A 91 -12.39 17.52 10.19
CA ASP A 91 -10.98 17.50 10.54
C ASP A 91 -10.12 17.75 9.31
N ASN A 92 -9.30 18.79 9.39
CA ASN A 92 -8.38 19.17 8.33
C ASN A 92 -7.10 18.30 8.38
N ILE A 93 -7.25 17.02 8.03
CA ILE A 93 -6.15 16.06 7.98
C ILE A 93 -5.51 16.12 6.61
N LEU A 94 -4.28 16.62 6.58
CA LEU A 94 -3.51 16.86 5.36
C LEU A 94 -2.35 15.87 5.19
N THR A 95 -1.96 15.17 6.27
CA THR A 95 -0.83 14.24 6.24
C THR A 95 -1.20 12.89 6.84
N ILE A 96 -0.49 11.84 6.42
CA ILE A 96 -0.68 10.50 6.97
C ILE A 96 -0.33 10.44 8.46
N ASP A 97 0.66 11.21 8.92
CA ASP A 97 1.06 11.24 10.33
C ASP A 97 -0.04 11.85 11.21
N GLN A 98 -0.77 12.86 10.71
CA GLN A 98 -1.96 13.39 11.39
C GLN A 98 -3.06 12.34 11.45
N ALA A 99 -3.28 11.59 10.36
CA ALA A 99 -4.27 10.51 10.32
C ALA A 99 -3.93 9.40 11.32
N ILE A 100 -2.67 8.96 11.39
CA ILE A 100 -2.21 7.96 12.35
C ILE A 100 -2.46 8.43 13.78
N LYS A 101 -2.01 9.63 14.14
CA LYS A 101 -2.21 10.20 15.48
C LYS A 101 -3.68 10.29 15.87
N LYS A 102 -4.57 10.61 14.92
CA LYS A 102 -6.01 10.62 15.18
C LYS A 102 -6.53 9.21 15.44
N CYS A 103 -6.14 8.23 14.63
CA CYS A 103 -6.59 6.85 14.82
C CYS A 103 -6.11 6.28 16.17
N GLU A 104 -4.86 6.52 16.54
CA GLU A 104 -4.30 6.09 17.83
C GLU A 104 -5.06 6.69 19.01
N LYS A 105 -5.45 7.98 18.92
CA LYS A 105 -6.30 8.61 19.95
C LYS A 105 -7.69 7.99 20.04
N LEU A 106 -8.29 7.63 18.90
CA LEU A 106 -9.62 7.03 18.85
C LEU A 106 -9.63 5.61 19.42
N GLU A 107 -8.65 4.76 19.06
CA GLU A 107 -8.51 3.41 19.64
C GLU A 107 -8.33 3.51 21.18
N LEU A 108 -7.50 4.44 21.67
CA LEU A 108 -7.32 4.66 23.12
C LEU A 108 -8.59 5.16 23.83
N SER A 109 -9.44 5.95 23.18
CA SER A 109 -10.71 6.37 23.80
C SER A 109 -11.73 5.24 23.88
N GLU A 110 -11.77 4.35 22.89
CA GLU A 110 -12.68 3.19 22.88
C GLU A 110 -12.29 2.17 23.97
N GLU A 111 -10.99 1.91 24.17
CA GLU A 111 -10.51 0.99 25.22
C GLU A 111 -10.84 1.46 26.66
N ASN A 112 -10.95 2.78 26.87
CA ASN A 112 -11.24 3.37 28.19
C ASN A 112 -12.74 3.45 28.50
N GLU A 113 -13.64 3.33 27.52
CA GLU A 113 -15.10 3.29 27.73
C GLU A 113 -15.62 1.87 28.01
N GLU A 114 -14.83 0.83 27.69
CA GLU A 114 -15.18 -0.58 27.93
C GLU A 114 -14.55 -1.18 29.20
N SER A 115 -13.78 -0.38 29.98
CA SER A 115 -13.13 -0.78 31.26
C SER A 115 -13.88 -0.26 32.48
#